data_AF-A0A1S9RAL0-F1
#
_entry.id   AF-A0A1S9RAL0-F1
#
_cell.length_a   1.000
_cell.length_b   1.000
_cell.length_c   1.000
_cell.angle_alpha   90.00
_cell.angle_beta   90.00
_cell.angle_gamma   90.00
#
_symmetry.space_group_name_H-M   'P 1'
#
loop_
_entity.id
_entity.type
_entity.pdbx_description
1 polymer ?
#
loop_
_entity_poly.entity_id
_entity_poly.type
_entity_poly.pdbx_seq_one_letter_code
_entity_poly.pdbx_strand_id
1 'polypeptide(L)'
;MRPDKPRDPVAGPDAGPASPYPVRLSGPVIKGFGRGSKDLGIPTANIPADDLSEQHPELTSGVYYGVVALDPQNLSQGNGATNGAEKSASATILPAVLSIGYNPFYKNTVRSVEIHIMPPLTQPSPTAVAQPKFNRLPDFYGTQLKLLILGYIRPEYDYVSLEALIEDIRIDCEVARQSLLREAYQQYILDDGNASGQVNEDRKWLATFDECTLVQTVLSYRSTRRRHSKKSEVLAPPGSRVALLSDVIQEMTPPEHPEYCL
;
A
#
# COMPACT_ATOMS: atom_id res chain seq x y z
N MET A 1 -3.15 -16.24 -17.51
CA MET A 1 -2.07 -16.12 -18.52
C MET A 1 -2.06 -14.73 -19.16
N ARG A 2 -0.87 -14.15 -19.33
CA ARG A 2 -0.63 -12.86 -19.99
C ARG A 2 -1.09 -12.88 -21.47
N PRO A 3 -1.81 -11.86 -21.97
CA PRO A 3 -2.18 -11.76 -23.39
C PRO A 3 -1.00 -11.40 -24.31
N ASP A 4 -0.99 -11.90 -25.55
CA ASP A 4 0.04 -11.61 -26.56
C ASP A 4 -0.20 -10.31 -27.37
N LYS A 5 -1.25 -9.56 -27.03
CA LYS A 5 -1.59 -8.29 -27.71
C LYS A 5 -0.95 -7.10 -27.00
N PRO A 6 -0.63 -6.01 -27.73
CA PRO A 6 -0.29 -4.74 -27.11
C PRO A 6 -1.37 -4.30 -26.12
N ARG A 7 -0.93 -3.70 -25.03
CA ARG A 7 -1.83 -3.14 -24.01
C ARG A 7 -2.25 -1.73 -24.38
N ASP A 8 -3.47 -1.37 -24.00
CA ASP A 8 -3.95 0.01 -24.12
C ASP A 8 -3.05 0.95 -23.30
N PRO A 9 -2.70 2.13 -23.83
CA PRO A 9 -1.75 3.05 -23.18
C PRO A 9 -2.37 3.80 -22.00
N VAL A 10 -3.69 3.76 -21.84
CA VAL A 10 -4.47 4.38 -20.76
C VAL A 10 -5.55 3.43 -20.29
N ALA A 11 -6.09 3.65 -19.09
CA ALA A 11 -7.18 2.89 -18.53
C ALA A 11 -8.26 3.83 -17.95
N GLY A 12 -9.52 3.38 -17.89
CA GLY A 12 -10.65 4.21 -17.43
C GLY A 12 -11.11 5.27 -18.46
N PRO A 13 -12.31 5.85 -18.28
CA PRO A 13 -12.91 6.76 -19.26
C PRO A 13 -12.30 8.16 -19.23
N ASP A 14 -12.31 8.86 -20.37
CA ASP A 14 -11.67 10.18 -20.48
C ASP A 14 -12.34 11.28 -19.63
N ALA A 15 -13.64 11.10 -19.30
CA ALA A 15 -14.39 12.02 -18.46
C ALA A 15 -14.00 11.98 -16.96
N GLY A 16 -13.11 11.08 -16.56
CA GLY A 16 -12.65 10.93 -15.18
C GLY A 16 -13.02 9.58 -14.56
N PRO A 17 -12.70 9.37 -13.27
CA PRO A 17 -13.08 8.15 -12.56
C PRO A 17 -14.59 7.89 -12.65
N ALA A 18 -14.97 6.68 -13.04
CA ALA A 18 -16.35 6.23 -13.06
C ALA A 18 -16.62 5.28 -11.89
N SER A 19 -17.89 5.16 -11.48
CA SER A 19 -18.29 4.25 -10.40
C SER A 19 -17.67 2.85 -10.60
N PRO A 20 -17.02 2.27 -9.57
CA PRO A 20 -17.07 2.66 -8.16
C PRO A 20 -16.01 3.69 -7.71
N TYR A 21 -15.18 4.21 -8.62
CA TYR A 21 -14.11 5.16 -8.28
C TYR A 21 -14.64 6.58 -8.13
N PRO A 22 -14.01 7.43 -7.29
CA PRO A 22 -12.83 7.17 -6.46
C PRO A 22 -13.10 6.31 -5.21
N VAL A 23 -12.18 5.38 -4.87
CA VAL A 23 -12.27 4.56 -3.63
C VAL A 23 -11.16 4.98 -2.65
N ARG A 24 -11.55 5.28 -1.39
CA ARG A 24 -10.65 5.72 -0.32
C ARG A 24 -10.22 4.54 0.55
N LEU A 25 -8.91 4.30 0.64
CA LEU A 25 -8.30 3.33 1.56
C LEU A 25 -7.25 4.01 2.43
N SER A 26 -7.12 3.61 3.69
CA SER A 26 -6.09 4.15 4.57
C SER A 26 -5.61 3.12 5.58
N GLY A 27 -4.33 3.16 5.90
CA GLY A 27 -3.75 2.35 6.96
C GLY A 27 -2.27 2.65 7.18
N PRO A 28 -1.69 2.18 8.30
CA PRO A 28 -0.26 2.25 8.50
C PRO A 28 0.44 1.36 7.47
N VAL A 29 1.61 1.79 6.99
CA VAL A 29 2.42 0.97 6.10
C VAL A 29 3.01 -0.21 6.88
N ILE A 30 2.66 -1.42 6.49
CA ILE A 30 3.10 -2.65 7.13
C ILE A 30 4.18 -3.34 6.30
N LYS A 31 4.97 -4.21 6.95
CA LYS A 31 5.92 -5.07 6.25
C LYS A 31 5.14 -6.15 5.51
N GLY A 32 5.41 -6.29 4.21
CA GLY A 32 4.96 -7.44 3.44
C GLY A 32 5.77 -8.71 3.76
N PHE A 33 5.52 -9.78 3.01
CA PHE A 33 6.12 -11.11 3.24
C PHE A 33 7.53 -11.28 2.65
N GLY A 34 8.14 -10.18 2.18
CA GLY A 34 9.55 -10.15 1.78
C GLY A 34 9.93 -11.05 0.60
N ARG A 35 8.98 -11.43 -0.26
CA ARG A 35 9.21 -12.46 -1.30
C ARG A 35 9.61 -11.93 -2.68
N GLY A 36 9.62 -10.62 -2.92
CA GLY A 36 9.90 -10.12 -4.27
C GLY A 36 10.28 -8.66 -4.37
N SER A 37 9.54 -7.74 -3.78
CA SER A 37 9.69 -6.30 -4.08
C SER A 37 11.11 -5.72 -3.89
N LYS A 38 11.86 -6.15 -2.85
CA LYS A 38 13.24 -5.69 -2.66
C LYS A 38 14.23 -6.30 -3.67
N ASP A 39 14.08 -7.58 -4.00
CA ASP A 39 14.96 -8.31 -4.92
C ASP A 39 14.64 -8.03 -6.40
N LEU A 40 13.38 -7.74 -6.70
CA LEU A 40 12.91 -7.29 -8.02
C LEU A 40 13.27 -5.83 -8.31
N GLY A 41 13.71 -5.09 -7.29
CA GLY A 41 13.98 -3.65 -7.40
C GLY A 41 12.71 -2.79 -7.48
N ILE A 42 11.52 -3.35 -7.21
CA ILE A 42 10.21 -2.71 -7.28
C ILE A 42 9.67 -2.52 -5.85
N PRO A 43 10.01 -1.42 -5.15
CA PRO A 43 9.57 -1.25 -3.77
C PRO A 43 8.04 -1.04 -3.70
N THR A 44 7.37 -1.82 -2.86
CA THR A 44 5.93 -1.74 -2.61
C THR A 44 5.63 -1.51 -1.13
N ALA A 45 4.72 -0.57 -0.84
CA ALA A 45 4.14 -0.35 0.47
C ALA A 45 2.90 -1.24 0.64
N ASN A 46 2.78 -1.94 1.76
CA ASN A 46 1.60 -2.74 2.06
C ASN A 46 0.74 -1.97 3.07
N ILE A 47 -0.59 -2.04 2.94
CA ILE A 47 -1.53 -1.55 3.95
C ILE A 47 -2.48 -2.67 4.40
N PRO A 48 -3.06 -2.60 5.62
CA PRO A 48 -4.09 -3.53 6.06
C PRO A 48 -5.27 -3.58 5.08
N ALA A 49 -5.80 -4.77 4.86
CA ALA A 49 -6.88 -5.02 3.91
C ALA A 49 -7.92 -6.01 4.47
N ASP A 50 -7.95 -6.18 5.80
CA ASP A 50 -8.80 -7.12 6.52
C ASP A 50 -10.29 -6.91 6.18
N ASP A 51 -10.73 -5.65 6.14
CA ASP A 51 -12.13 -5.30 5.88
C ASP A 51 -12.41 -4.99 4.39
N LEU A 52 -11.40 -5.12 3.51
CA LEU A 52 -11.51 -4.70 2.12
C LEU A 52 -12.61 -5.47 1.37
N SER A 53 -12.74 -6.77 1.63
CA SER A 53 -13.77 -7.61 1.00
C SER A 53 -15.20 -7.26 1.45
N GLU A 54 -15.35 -6.77 2.69
CA GLU A 54 -16.65 -6.41 3.25
C GLU A 54 -17.07 -5.00 2.86
N GLN A 55 -16.12 -4.05 2.89
CA GLN A 55 -16.37 -2.64 2.59
C GLN A 55 -16.36 -2.33 1.09
N HIS A 56 -15.56 -3.06 0.32
CA HIS A 56 -15.35 -2.85 -1.11
C HIS A 56 -15.40 -4.16 -1.91
N PRO A 57 -16.53 -4.90 -1.88
CA PRO A 57 -16.68 -6.15 -2.62
C PRO A 57 -16.54 -5.98 -4.15
N GLU A 58 -16.73 -4.76 -4.65
CA GLU A 58 -16.58 -4.39 -6.06
C GLU A 58 -15.12 -4.38 -6.54
N LEU A 59 -14.14 -4.24 -5.64
CA LEU A 59 -12.74 -4.27 -6.01
C LEU A 59 -12.31 -5.72 -6.20
N THR A 60 -12.19 -6.20 -7.42
CA THR A 60 -11.70 -7.56 -7.73
C THR A 60 -10.17 -7.67 -7.57
N SER A 61 -9.59 -8.87 -7.66
CA SER A 61 -8.14 -9.00 -7.77
C SER A 61 -7.63 -8.42 -9.10
N GLY A 62 -6.45 -7.81 -9.07
CA GLY A 62 -5.82 -7.21 -10.24
C GLY A 62 -4.99 -5.98 -9.93
N VAL A 63 -4.67 -5.23 -10.98
CA VAL A 63 -3.84 -4.04 -10.93
C VAL A 63 -4.70 -2.80 -11.14
N TYR A 64 -4.46 -1.78 -10.33
CA TYR A 64 -5.19 -0.52 -10.31
C TYR A 64 -4.22 0.66 -10.33
N TYR A 65 -4.73 1.85 -10.62
CA TYR A 65 -3.99 3.11 -10.49
C TYR A 65 -4.74 4.10 -9.61
N GLY A 66 -3.99 5.04 -9.06
CA GLY A 66 -4.52 6.01 -8.13
C GLY A 66 -3.48 7.02 -7.69
N VAL A 67 -3.80 7.67 -6.58
CA VAL A 67 -2.93 8.66 -5.95
C VAL A 67 -2.83 8.41 -4.46
N VAL A 68 -1.71 8.77 -3.87
CA VAL A 68 -1.37 8.44 -2.49
C VAL A 68 -0.77 9.64 -1.78
N ALA A 69 -1.03 9.76 -0.49
CA ALA A 69 -0.33 10.67 0.40
C ALA A 69 0.19 9.91 1.62
N LEU A 70 1.33 10.35 2.13
CA LEU A 70 1.98 9.83 3.33
C LEU A 70 1.94 10.91 4.41
N ASP A 71 1.70 10.50 5.65
CA ASP A 71 1.75 11.41 6.80
C ASP A 71 3.16 12.01 6.95
N PRO A 72 3.32 13.33 6.81
CA PRO A 72 4.62 13.99 6.85
C PRO A 72 5.32 13.88 8.20
N GLN A 73 4.59 13.68 9.31
CA GLN A 73 5.17 13.64 10.65
C GLN A 73 6.07 12.42 10.89
N ASN A 74 5.80 11.31 10.18
CA ASN A 74 6.51 10.05 10.35
C ASN A 74 7.57 9.79 9.25
N LEU A 75 7.70 10.70 8.27
CA LEU A 75 8.71 10.59 7.20
C LEU A 75 10.09 11.15 7.61
N SER A 76 10.16 11.98 8.65
CA SER A 76 11.36 12.71 9.07
C SER A 76 12.34 11.91 9.95
N GLN A 77 12.09 10.63 10.23
CA GLN A 77 13.00 9.81 11.05
C GLN A 77 14.19 9.20 10.27
N GLY A 78 14.36 9.54 9.00
CA GLY A 78 15.51 9.15 8.18
C GLY A 78 16.59 10.24 8.12
N ASN A 79 17.61 10.12 8.97
CA ASN A 79 18.87 10.90 9.05
C ASN A 79 18.77 12.29 9.68
N GLY A 80 19.58 12.49 10.74
CA GLY A 80 19.54 13.63 11.64
C GLY A 80 19.88 15.01 11.05
N ALA A 81 19.53 16.02 11.86
CA ALA A 81 19.52 17.48 11.64
C ALA A 81 18.25 17.96 10.89
N THR A 82 17.42 18.89 11.39
CA THR A 82 17.63 20.02 12.30
C THR A 82 16.37 20.34 13.12
N ASN A 83 16.59 20.90 14.31
CA ASN A 83 15.59 21.55 15.15
C ASN A 83 14.76 22.60 14.38
N GLY A 84 13.45 22.61 14.63
CA GLY A 84 12.58 23.78 14.44
C GLY A 84 12.29 24.19 13.00
N ALA A 85 11.35 23.51 12.32
CA ALA A 85 10.65 24.05 11.15
C ALA A 85 9.21 23.52 11.10
N GLU A 86 8.29 24.41 11.44
CA GLU A 86 6.88 24.53 11.05
C GLU A 86 6.01 23.27 10.89
N LYS A 87 5.18 23.04 11.92
CA LYS A 87 3.86 22.38 11.82
C LYS A 87 2.98 23.10 10.78
N SER A 88 2.97 22.62 9.53
CA SER A 88 1.82 22.64 8.58
C SER A 88 2.28 22.35 7.13
N ALA A 89 3.17 21.40 6.90
CA ALA A 89 3.39 20.91 5.55
C ALA A 89 2.21 20.02 5.16
N SER A 90 1.34 20.50 4.25
CA SER A 90 0.33 19.66 3.60
C SER A 90 1.00 18.43 2.98
N ALA A 91 0.43 17.24 3.16
CA ALA A 91 1.05 16.04 2.60
C ALA A 91 1.10 16.09 1.07
N THR A 92 2.24 15.69 0.50
CA THR A 92 2.41 15.62 -0.95
C THR A 92 1.59 14.46 -1.51
N ILE A 93 0.77 14.75 -2.52
CA ILE A 93 0.03 13.73 -3.28
C ILE A 93 0.91 13.22 -4.42
N LEU A 94 1.09 11.91 -4.50
CA LEU A 94 1.92 11.24 -5.49
C LEU A 94 1.10 10.24 -6.30
N PRO A 95 1.43 10.02 -7.59
CA PRO A 95 0.82 8.95 -8.37
C PRO A 95 1.22 7.57 -7.81
N ALA A 96 0.35 6.59 -8.00
CA ALA A 96 0.62 5.21 -7.59
C ALA A 96 0.00 4.20 -8.55
N VAL A 97 0.67 3.06 -8.66
CA VAL A 97 0.12 1.81 -9.17
C VAL A 97 0.02 0.82 -8.02
N LEU A 98 -1.03 0.02 -7.96
CA LEU A 98 -1.21 -0.95 -6.89
C LEU A 98 -1.76 -2.28 -7.40
N SER A 99 -1.41 -3.36 -6.71
CA SER A 99 -2.09 -4.63 -6.85
C SER A 99 -3.02 -4.87 -5.67
N ILE A 100 -4.17 -5.46 -5.95
CA ILE A 100 -5.04 -6.05 -4.94
C ILE A 100 -5.14 -7.53 -5.26
N GLY A 101 -4.83 -8.38 -4.28
CA GLY A 101 -4.81 -9.82 -4.46
C GLY A 101 -5.17 -10.56 -3.18
N TYR A 102 -4.92 -11.86 -3.17
CA TYR A 102 -5.07 -12.70 -1.99
C TYR A 102 -3.71 -13.11 -1.44
N ASN A 103 -3.64 -13.19 -0.12
CA ASN A 103 -2.45 -13.65 0.56
C ASN A 103 -2.41 -15.19 0.62
N PRO A 104 -1.44 -15.85 -0.05
CA PRO A 104 -1.34 -17.32 -0.05
C PRO A 104 -1.05 -17.92 1.32
N PHE A 105 -0.44 -17.17 2.24
CA PHE A 105 -0.11 -17.66 3.58
C PHE A 105 -1.35 -17.86 4.48
N TYR A 106 -2.42 -17.11 4.23
CA TYR A 106 -3.67 -17.23 4.97
C TYR A 106 -4.71 -18.04 4.20
N LYS A 107 -4.27 -19.07 3.45
CA LYS A 107 -5.14 -19.91 2.62
C LYS A 107 -6.00 -19.09 1.64
N ASN A 108 -5.50 -17.96 1.15
CA ASN A 108 -6.23 -17.01 0.29
C ASN A 108 -7.54 -16.48 0.91
N THR A 109 -7.63 -16.37 2.23
CA THR A 109 -8.83 -15.80 2.90
C THR A 109 -8.69 -14.31 3.19
N VAL A 110 -7.47 -13.78 3.19
CA VAL A 110 -7.17 -12.38 3.50
C VAL A 110 -6.65 -11.68 2.25
N ARG A 111 -7.20 -10.51 1.93
CA ARG A 111 -6.73 -9.70 0.81
C ARG A 111 -5.43 -8.97 1.15
N SER A 112 -4.68 -8.58 0.13
CA SER A 112 -3.52 -7.70 0.25
C SER A 112 -3.68 -6.51 -0.68
N VAL A 113 -3.15 -5.36 -0.28
CA VAL A 113 -3.00 -4.16 -1.12
C VAL A 113 -1.53 -3.77 -1.12
N GLU A 114 -0.89 -3.88 -2.28
CA GLU A 114 0.53 -3.55 -2.47
C GLU A 114 0.67 -2.35 -3.40
N ILE A 115 1.28 -1.28 -2.93
CA ILE A 115 1.29 0.03 -3.58
C ILE A 115 2.71 0.39 -3.98
N HIS A 116 2.96 0.59 -5.27
CA HIS A 116 4.18 1.20 -5.76
C HIS A 116 3.96 2.70 -5.98
N ILE A 117 4.64 3.53 -5.18
CA ILE A 117 4.56 4.99 -5.26
C ILE A 117 5.47 5.48 -6.38
N MET A 118 4.86 6.11 -7.38
CA MET A 118 5.53 6.63 -8.57
C MET A 118 6.08 8.05 -8.33
N PRO A 119 7.05 8.52 -9.14
CA PRO A 119 7.54 9.88 -8.99
C PRO A 119 6.47 10.90 -9.44
N PRO A 120 6.59 12.18 -9.03
CA PRO A 120 5.68 13.23 -9.49
C PRO A 120 5.51 13.23 -11.01
N LEU A 121 4.30 13.51 -11.49
CA LEU A 121 4.02 13.52 -12.94
C LEU A 121 4.84 14.56 -13.71
N THR A 122 5.32 15.60 -13.03
CA THR A 122 6.21 16.62 -13.58
C THR A 122 7.62 16.10 -13.88
N GLN A 123 8.02 14.97 -13.28
CA GLN A 123 9.30 14.32 -13.56
C GLN A 123 9.16 13.33 -14.73
N PRO A 124 10.26 13.07 -15.48
CA PRO A 124 10.28 12.03 -16.51
C PRO A 124 9.91 10.65 -15.95
N SER A 125 9.23 9.83 -16.76
CA SER A 125 8.88 8.44 -16.40
C SER A 125 10.16 7.60 -16.32
N PRO A 126 10.53 7.07 -15.13
CA PRO A 126 11.73 6.25 -15.00
C PRO A 126 11.53 4.81 -15.53
N THR A 127 10.29 4.48 -15.92
CA THR A 127 9.85 3.22 -16.52
C THR A 127 9.62 3.32 -18.03
N ALA A 128 9.88 4.48 -18.66
CA ALA A 128 9.76 4.65 -20.10
C ALA A 128 10.91 3.99 -20.91
N VAL A 129 12.01 3.61 -20.25
CA VAL A 129 13.18 2.99 -20.87
C VAL A 129 13.15 1.46 -20.76
N ALA A 130 13.86 0.77 -21.65
CA ALA A 130 13.90 -0.71 -21.74
C ALA A 130 14.43 -1.41 -20.48
N GLN A 131 15.25 -0.72 -19.67
CA GLN A 131 15.72 -1.19 -18.36
C GLN A 131 15.12 -0.28 -17.29
N PRO A 132 13.91 -0.59 -16.78
CA PRO A 132 13.19 0.31 -15.92
C PRO A 132 13.87 0.46 -14.57
N LYS A 133 13.92 1.71 -14.06
CA LYS A 133 14.28 1.97 -12.67
C LYS A 133 13.03 2.38 -11.91
N PHE A 134 12.54 1.50 -11.05
CA PHE A 134 11.37 1.82 -10.25
C PHE A 134 11.72 2.85 -9.17
N ASN A 135 10.76 3.73 -8.90
CA ASN A 135 10.95 4.81 -7.94
C ASN A 135 11.20 4.24 -6.54
N ARG A 136 12.15 4.83 -5.81
CA ARG A 136 12.54 4.35 -4.49
C ARG A 136 12.56 5.51 -3.51
N LEU A 137 11.78 5.33 -2.46
CA LEU A 137 11.76 6.18 -1.28
C LEU A 137 12.51 5.47 -0.14
N PRO A 138 12.98 6.19 0.89
CA PRO A 138 13.43 5.58 2.14
C PRO A 138 12.36 4.66 2.75
N ASP A 139 12.75 3.71 3.60
CA ASP A 139 11.76 2.87 4.29
C ASP A 139 10.89 3.74 5.23
N PHE A 140 9.56 3.62 5.14
CA PHE A 140 8.58 4.40 5.91
C PHE A 140 7.53 3.51 6.61
N TYR A 141 7.95 2.35 7.13
CA TYR A 141 7.05 1.45 7.86
C TYR A 141 6.43 2.14 9.08
N GLY A 142 5.15 1.87 9.33
CA GLY A 142 4.37 2.50 10.41
C GLY A 142 3.77 3.84 10.02
N THR A 143 4.29 4.53 8.99
CA THR A 143 3.72 5.79 8.50
C THR A 143 2.30 5.58 8.02
N GLN A 144 1.40 6.48 8.41
CA GLN A 144 0.02 6.46 7.94
C GLN A 144 -0.02 6.82 6.45
N LEU A 145 -0.67 5.99 5.65
CA LEU A 145 -0.86 6.16 4.22
C LEU A 145 -2.35 6.35 3.93
N LYS A 146 -2.67 7.27 3.02
CA LYS A 146 -4.01 7.43 2.43
C LYS A 146 -3.90 7.23 0.92
N LEU A 147 -4.78 6.40 0.38
CA LEU A 147 -4.84 5.99 -1.01
C LEU A 147 -6.22 6.33 -1.59
N LEU A 148 -6.22 6.94 -2.77
CA LEU A 148 -7.39 7.05 -3.64
C LEU A 148 -7.18 6.20 -4.88
N ILE A 149 -7.99 5.16 -5.04
CA ILE A 149 -8.02 4.33 -6.25
C ILE A 149 -8.93 5.02 -7.26
N LEU A 150 -8.40 5.29 -8.46
CA LEU A 150 -9.07 6.05 -9.51
C LEU A 150 -9.47 5.21 -10.73
N GLY A 151 -8.95 3.99 -10.84
CA GLY A 151 -9.36 3.09 -11.89
C GLY A 151 -8.64 1.74 -11.87
N TYR A 152 -9.18 0.80 -12.65
CA TYR A 152 -8.64 -0.53 -12.87
C TYR A 152 -7.83 -0.57 -14.16
N ILE A 153 -6.69 -1.28 -14.13
CA ILE A 153 -5.81 -1.46 -15.29
C ILE A 153 -6.06 -2.83 -15.93
N ARG A 154 -5.95 -3.92 -15.15
CA ARG A 154 -5.97 -5.29 -15.67
C ARG A 154 -6.14 -6.34 -14.57
N PRO A 155 -6.52 -7.59 -14.91
CA PRO A 155 -6.52 -8.68 -13.96
C PRO A 155 -5.10 -9.14 -13.64
N GLU A 156 -5.00 -10.02 -12.62
CA GLU A 156 -3.78 -10.76 -12.34
C GLU A 156 -3.43 -11.65 -13.54
N TYR A 157 -2.15 -11.72 -13.86
CA TYR A 157 -1.64 -12.60 -14.91
C TYR A 157 -0.66 -13.59 -14.31
N ASP A 158 -0.65 -14.80 -14.86
CA ASP A 158 0.40 -15.78 -14.62
C ASP A 158 1.59 -15.49 -15.51
N TYR A 159 2.78 -15.59 -14.93
CA TYR A 159 4.05 -15.32 -15.61
C TYR A 159 4.92 -16.57 -15.63
N VAL A 160 5.48 -16.86 -16.80
CA VAL A 160 6.43 -17.97 -17.00
C VAL A 160 7.88 -17.55 -16.79
N SER A 161 8.15 -16.24 -16.69
CA SER A 161 9.48 -15.70 -16.42
C SER A 161 9.39 -14.40 -15.60
N LEU A 162 10.49 -14.07 -14.92
CA LEU A 162 10.56 -12.86 -14.10
C LEU A 162 10.57 -11.59 -14.96
N GLU A 163 11.24 -11.64 -16.10
CA GLU A 163 11.35 -10.54 -17.06
C GLU A 163 9.97 -10.14 -17.60
N ALA A 164 9.10 -11.14 -17.87
CA ALA A 164 7.73 -10.88 -18.30
C ALA A 164 6.90 -10.18 -17.21
N LEU A 165 7.12 -10.53 -15.93
CA LEU A 165 6.50 -9.85 -14.79
C LEU A 165 6.99 -8.41 -14.67
N ILE A 166 8.30 -8.19 -14.69
CA ILE A 166 8.90 -6.85 -14.60
C ILE A 166 8.42 -5.96 -15.75
N GLU A 167 8.35 -6.49 -16.96
CA GLU A 167 7.89 -5.76 -18.14
C GLU A 167 6.42 -5.36 -18.01
N ASP A 168 5.55 -6.24 -17.49
CA ASP A 168 4.15 -5.86 -17.28
C ASP A 168 3.98 -4.83 -16.15
N ILE A 169 4.78 -4.90 -15.07
CA ILE A 169 4.75 -3.88 -14.02
C ILE A 169 5.25 -2.53 -14.58
N ARG A 170 6.25 -2.55 -15.45
CA ARG A 170 6.72 -1.36 -16.18
C ARG A 170 5.58 -0.76 -17.01
N ILE A 171 4.86 -1.59 -17.77
CA ILE A 171 3.70 -1.14 -18.56
C ILE A 171 2.59 -0.64 -17.64
N ASP A 172 2.34 -1.28 -16.49
CA ASP A 172 1.34 -0.82 -15.52
C ASP A 172 1.64 0.58 -15.00
N CYS A 173 2.91 0.86 -14.66
CA CYS A 173 3.35 2.21 -14.29
C CYS A 173 3.11 3.22 -15.41
N GLU A 174 3.40 2.86 -16.67
CA GLU A 174 3.19 3.79 -17.79
C GLU A 174 1.71 4.04 -18.05
N VAL A 175 0.88 2.99 -18.02
CA VAL A 175 -0.58 3.12 -18.15
C VAL A 175 -1.15 3.99 -17.02
N ALA A 176 -0.73 3.76 -15.77
CA ALA A 176 -1.12 4.59 -14.63
C ALA A 176 -0.72 6.06 -14.85
N ARG A 177 0.52 6.30 -15.28
CA ARG A 177 1.03 7.65 -15.53
C ARG A 177 0.22 8.37 -16.61
N GLN A 178 0.05 7.75 -17.77
CA GLN A 178 -0.70 8.33 -18.89
C GLN A 178 -2.17 8.57 -18.51
N SER A 179 -2.77 7.64 -17.76
CA SER A 179 -4.15 7.77 -17.28
C SER A 179 -4.32 8.97 -16.35
N LEU A 180 -3.36 9.21 -15.45
CA LEU A 180 -3.35 10.30 -14.48
C LEU A 180 -2.95 11.66 -15.08
N LEU A 181 -2.32 11.69 -16.26
CA LEU A 181 -1.99 12.92 -17.00
C LEU A 181 -3.18 13.53 -17.73
N ARG A 182 -4.29 12.79 -17.89
CA ARG A 182 -5.51 13.32 -18.50
C ARG A 182 -6.17 14.34 -17.59
N GLU A 183 -6.76 15.37 -18.17
CA GLU A 183 -7.33 16.53 -17.47
C GLU A 183 -8.25 16.14 -16.31
N ALA A 184 -9.21 15.23 -16.55
CA ALA A 184 -10.16 14.79 -15.53
C ALA A 184 -9.52 14.03 -14.35
N TYR A 185 -8.29 13.55 -14.48
CA TYR A 185 -7.55 12.82 -13.43
C TYR A 185 -6.43 13.65 -12.81
N GLN A 186 -5.76 14.51 -13.59
CA GLN A 186 -4.61 15.29 -13.13
C GLN A 186 -4.99 16.24 -11.98
N GLN A 187 -6.23 16.70 -11.95
CA GLN A 187 -6.79 17.48 -10.86
C GLN A 187 -6.71 16.77 -9.49
N TYR A 188 -6.67 15.43 -9.42
CA TYR A 188 -6.50 14.71 -8.14
C TYR A 188 -5.08 14.82 -7.57
N ILE A 189 -4.12 15.32 -8.35
CA ILE A 189 -2.70 15.45 -7.96
C ILE A 189 -2.33 16.93 -7.84
N LEU A 190 -2.67 17.74 -8.85
CA LEU A 190 -2.30 19.15 -8.92
C LEU A 190 -3.47 20.03 -8.54
N ASP A 191 -3.21 21.05 -7.71
CA ASP A 191 -4.15 22.14 -7.49
C ASP A 191 -3.97 23.19 -8.58
N ASP A 192 -4.92 23.29 -9.50
CA ASP A 192 -4.98 24.40 -10.45
C ASP A 192 -6.13 25.38 -10.14
N GLY A 193 -6.87 25.14 -9.04
CA GLY A 193 -8.04 25.93 -8.64
C GLY A 193 -9.33 25.65 -9.42
N ASN A 194 -9.33 24.74 -10.41
CA ASN A 194 -10.48 24.48 -11.29
C ASN A 194 -11.20 23.16 -10.98
N ALA A 195 -10.70 22.40 -10.00
CA ALA A 195 -11.24 21.09 -9.66
C ALA A 195 -12.69 21.15 -9.13
N SER A 196 -13.47 20.12 -9.46
CA SER A 196 -14.85 19.99 -8.94
C SER A 196 -14.89 19.89 -7.41
N GLY A 197 -16.06 20.16 -6.81
CA GLY A 197 -16.24 20.07 -5.36
C GLY A 197 -15.83 18.71 -4.78
N GLN A 198 -16.22 17.62 -5.45
CA GLN A 198 -15.86 16.26 -5.03
C GLN A 198 -14.35 16.01 -5.07
N VAL A 199 -13.67 16.46 -6.12
CA VAL A 199 -12.22 16.31 -6.27
C VAL A 199 -11.49 17.10 -5.17
N ASN A 200 -11.97 18.29 -4.82
CA ASN A 200 -11.41 19.07 -3.73
C ASN A 200 -11.57 18.38 -2.38
N GLU A 201 -12.72 17.75 -2.12
CA GLU A 201 -12.93 16.96 -0.90
C GLU A 201 -12.00 15.74 -0.83
N ASP A 202 -11.82 15.05 -1.95
CA ASP A 202 -10.91 13.91 -2.08
C ASP A 202 -9.45 14.29 -1.84
N ARG A 203 -9.00 15.39 -2.43
CA ARG A 203 -7.65 15.93 -2.20
C ARG A 203 -7.44 16.39 -0.77
N LYS A 204 -8.44 17.07 -0.20
CA LYS A 204 -8.40 17.47 1.21
C LYS A 204 -8.30 16.25 2.12
N TRP A 205 -9.06 15.19 1.83
CA TRP A 205 -8.97 13.93 2.58
C TRP A 205 -7.60 13.29 2.46
N LEU A 206 -7.00 13.24 1.27
CA LEU A 206 -5.63 12.73 1.07
C LEU A 206 -4.58 13.55 1.84
N ALA A 207 -4.65 14.87 1.74
CA ALA A 207 -3.61 15.77 2.22
C ALA A 207 -3.63 16.02 3.74
N THR A 208 -4.74 15.69 4.41
CA THR A 208 -4.94 15.96 5.84
C THR A 208 -4.75 14.70 6.66
N PHE A 209 -3.83 14.71 7.63
CA PHE A 209 -3.65 13.64 8.59
C PHE A 209 -3.94 14.20 9.99
N ASP A 210 -4.95 13.65 10.67
CA ASP A 210 -5.29 14.08 12.02
C ASP A 210 -4.26 13.53 13.02
N GLU A 211 -3.77 14.37 13.94
CA GLU A 211 -2.78 14.01 14.98
C GLU A 211 -3.26 12.88 15.92
N CYS A 212 -4.51 12.42 15.82
CA CYS A 212 -5.18 11.57 16.80
C CYS A 212 -5.53 10.15 16.33
N THR A 213 -4.86 9.59 15.32
CA THR A 213 -5.20 8.23 14.83
C THR A 213 -4.49 7.11 15.60
N LEU A 214 -3.44 7.43 16.38
CA LEU A 214 -2.65 6.45 17.14
C LEU A 214 -3.37 5.87 18.36
N VAL A 215 -4.34 6.59 18.94
CA VAL A 215 -5.05 6.14 20.16
C VAL A 215 -6.24 5.24 19.82
N GLN A 216 -6.94 5.47 18.70
CA GLN A 216 -8.14 4.72 18.37
C GLN A 216 -7.83 3.34 17.77
N THR A 217 -6.78 3.19 16.96
CA THR A 217 -6.41 1.89 16.36
C THR A 217 -5.91 0.89 17.41
N VAL A 218 -5.17 1.34 18.43
CA VAL A 218 -4.74 0.47 19.54
C VAL A 218 -5.94 0.03 20.40
N LEU A 219 -6.94 0.90 20.58
CA LEU A 219 -8.16 0.59 21.33
C LEU A 219 -9.11 -0.32 20.55
N SER A 220 -9.25 -0.14 19.23
CA SER A 220 -10.08 -1.01 18.39
C SER A 220 -9.45 -2.41 18.27
N TYR A 221 -8.14 -2.51 18.05
CA TYR A 221 -7.40 -3.77 17.97
C TYR A 221 -7.45 -4.56 19.29
N ARG A 222 -7.37 -3.87 20.44
CA ARG A 222 -7.56 -4.50 21.77
C ARG A 222 -9.01 -4.96 22.01
N SER A 223 -9.99 -4.29 21.40
CA SER A 223 -11.42 -4.63 21.50
C SER A 223 -11.80 -5.84 20.65
N THR A 224 -11.30 -5.94 19.41
CA THR A 224 -11.51 -7.11 18.53
C THR A 224 -10.85 -8.37 19.08
N ARG A 225 -9.66 -8.25 19.70
CA ARG A 225 -8.99 -9.38 20.37
C ARG A 225 -9.78 -9.90 21.58
N ARG A 226 -10.39 -9.00 22.37
CA ARG A 226 -11.29 -9.37 23.49
C ARG A 226 -12.58 -10.04 23.04
N ARG A 227 -13.14 -9.64 21.88
CA ARG A 227 -14.35 -10.27 21.32
C ARG A 227 -14.08 -11.67 20.74
N HIS A 228 -12.94 -11.87 20.09
CA HIS A 228 -12.55 -13.20 19.59
C HIS A 228 -12.23 -14.18 20.71
N SER A 229 -11.66 -13.70 21.83
CA SER A 229 -11.40 -14.54 23.01
C SER A 229 -12.66 -15.03 23.74
N LYS A 230 -13.84 -14.44 23.50
CA LYS A 230 -15.11 -14.81 24.17
C LYS A 230 -16.06 -15.67 23.33
N LYS A 231 -15.75 -15.95 22.05
CA LYS A 231 -16.62 -16.70 21.13
C LYS A 231 -16.20 -18.16 20.87
N SER A 232 -15.09 -18.61 21.46
CA SER A 232 -14.61 -19.99 21.36
C SER A 232 -14.71 -20.69 22.71
N GLU A 233 -15.93 -20.91 23.18
CA GLU A 233 -16.23 -21.86 24.26
C GLU A 233 -17.46 -22.67 23.84
N VAL A 234 -17.25 -23.52 22.84
CA VAL A 234 -18.20 -24.57 22.46
C VAL A 234 -17.52 -25.90 22.78
N LEU A 235 -18.18 -26.66 23.66
CA LEU A 235 -17.81 -27.99 24.14
C LEU A 235 -17.25 -28.90 23.04
N ALA A 236 -16.03 -29.40 23.22
CA ALA A 236 -15.50 -30.56 22.51
C ALA A 236 -15.43 -31.78 23.45
N PRO A 237 -15.77 -32.99 22.97
CA PRO A 237 -15.78 -34.22 23.77
C PRO A 237 -14.35 -34.72 24.09
N PRO A 238 -14.17 -35.56 25.12
CA PRO A 238 -12.86 -35.88 25.65
C PRO A 238 -12.09 -36.86 24.75
N GLY A 239 -10.87 -36.48 24.37
CA GLY A 239 -9.87 -37.41 23.85
C GLY A 239 -9.13 -36.92 22.61
N SER A 240 -8.13 -36.05 22.80
CA SER A 240 -6.84 -36.00 22.08
C SER A 240 -6.06 -34.76 22.52
N ARG A 241 -4.89 -34.96 23.12
CA ARG A 241 -3.93 -33.90 23.48
C ARG A 241 -3.18 -33.45 22.22
N VAL A 242 -3.24 -32.17 21.87
CA VAL A 242 -2.12 -31.46 21.21
C VAL A 242 -2.08 -30.03 21.75
N ALA A 243 -0.93 -29.64 22.30
CA ALA A 243 -0.68 -28.38 22.98
C ALA A 243 -0.73 -27.17 22.03
N LEU A 244 -1.32 -26.07 22.49
CA LEU A 244 -1.32 -24.76 21.84
C LEU A 244 -0.03 -24.02 22.19
N LEU A 245 0.73 -23.59 21.19
CA LEU A 245 1.97 -22.83 21.36
C LEU A 245 1.63 -21.33 21.53
N SER A 246 1.27 -20.95 22.74
CA SER A 246 1.30 -19.57 23.20
C SER A 246 1.75 -19.52 24.65
N ASP A 247 2.97 -19.97 24.90
CA ASP A 247 3.70 -19.70 26.13
C ASP A 247 5.21 -19.68 25.78
N VAL A 248 5.97 -18.82 26.46
CA VAL A 248 7.42 -18.56 26.32
C VAL A 248 7.80 -17.43 25.33
N ILE A 249 7.71 -16.19 25.81
CA ILE A 249 8.71 -15.14 25.55
C ILE A 249 9.26 -14.73 26.91
N GLN A 250 10.50 -15.13 27.25
CA GLN A 250 11.50 -14.27 27.88
C GLN A 250 12.83 -15.02 28.08
N GLU A 251 13.90 -14.23 28.06
CA GLU A 251 15.30 -14.56 28.39
C GLU A 251 16.13 -15.24 27.29
N MET A 252 16.93 -14.42 26.58
CA MET A 252 18.40 -14.50 26.69
C MET A 252 19.01 -13.16 26.24
N THR A 253 19.36 -12.32 27.22
CA THR A 253 20.43 -11.32 27.11
C THR A 253 21.78 -12.05 27.03
N PRO A 254 22.72 -11.63 26.16
CA PRO A 254 24.08 -12.14 26.18
C PRO A 254 24.89 -11.44 27.30
N PRO A 255 25.78 -12.13 28.03
CA PRO A 255 26.70 -11.46 28.95
C PRO A 255 27.95 -10.96 28.22
N GLU A 256 28.36 -9.73 28.53
CA GLU A 256 29.68 -9.18 28.20
C GLU A 256 30.75 -9.62 29.23
N HIS A 257 31.87 -10.15 28.72
CA HIS A 257 33.28 -10.06 29.16
C HIS A 257 33.74 -10.61 30.54
N PRO A 258 35.06 -10.87 30.81
CA PRO A 258 36.28 -10.67 29.99
C PRO A 258 37.32 -11.85 29.99
N GLU A 259 38.41 -11.64 29.23
CA GLU A 259 39.83 -12.06 29.48
C GLU A 259 40.43 -13.45 29.09
N TYR A 260 41.48 -13.32 28.25
CA TYR A 260 42.83 -13.95 28.17
C TYR A 260 43.11 -15.41 27.73
N CYS A 261 44.14 -15.47 26.84
CA CYS A 261 45.20 -16.49 26.65
C CYS A 261 44.76 -17.88 26.12
N LEU A 262 45.34 -18.45 25.06
CA LEU A 262 46.65 -18.39 24.38
C LEU A 262 46.46 -18.59 22.87
#